data_AF-A0A2P2CA14-F1
#
_entry.id   AF-A0A2P2CA14-F1
#
_cell.length_a   1.000
_cell.length_b   1.000
_cell.length_c   1.000
_cell.angle_alpha   90.00
_cell.angle_beta   90.00
_cell.angle_gamma   90.00
#
_symmetry.space_group_name_H-M   'P 1'
#
loop_
_entity.id
_entity.type
_entity.pdbx_description
1 polymer ?
#
loop_
_entity_poly.entity_id
_entity_poly.type
_entity_poly.pdbx_seq_one_letter_code
_entity_poly.pdbx_strand_id
1 'polypeptide(L)'
;MAGVLVLLLVAMPSTTAPVSLASSSYLCTGYQGCAAAGYGDGGYRQAAGTSYWRMFTGHNCTNYVAYRLIQSGMPNTRPWEGNGNASNWGVAMAGITDQSPRVGAIAWYPPRVSPAGSAGHVAYVEQVISDTEIIVSEDYWGGDFHWRRITKSDGGWPTGFIHFNDRVVAPTSPPTLSGTPMVGAPLEVAVGAWTPAPASVSVQWLADGAAIPGATGSGYVPTPDVKGKTLTAEVTAQLDGYTPGEATVATAPVAPGTFQASAQPTIQGVPEAGQTLTLTPSSWTPQPAKVTTQWYADGEPLPDATGSTLVLTRDQVGSRISARVTASAKAYRKSRTTAPETTPVLAKPVALVSASRVKGTPRVGSRLTARAGTSRPSDASVVYQWLRDGRRVAKATHRTYTVRRGDLGHSLSVEVTHTRRHFRATTETVAVGAPVTTVPELRVRPEVKRGRVVVEVRVKALGARKPAGAISVSIGNRTAEGQVVDGTARVVVRDLRAGTKPLVVRYAGTDVVESAVERSTVTVERGR
;
A
#
# COMPACT_ATOMS: atom_id res chain seq x y z
N MET A 1 -26.29 -91.46 -24.70
CA MET A 1 -25.20 -92.44 -24.82
C MET A 1 -24.22 -92.15 -23.69
N ALA A 2 -24.44 -92.65 -22.48
CA ALA A 2 -24.19 -94.02 -22.02
C ALA A 2 -22.73 -94.44 -22.26
N GLY A 3 -21.93 -94.31 -21.21
CA GLY A 3 -20.55 -94.76 -21.10
C GLY A 3 -20.20 -94.87 -19.62
N VAL A 4 -20.81 -95.86 -18.97
CA VAL A 4 -20.57 -96.24 -17.57
C VAL A 4 -19.25 -97.01 -17.51
N LEU A 5 -18.28 -96.53 -16.72
CA LEU A 5 -17.13 -97.32 -16.29
C LEU A 5 -17.19 -97.45 -14.77
N VAL A 6 -17.59 -98.64 -14.34
CA VAL A 6 -17.53 -99.09 -12.95
C VAL A 6 -16.06 -99.43 -12.65
N LEU A 7 -15.47 -98.79 -11.65
CA LEU A 7 -14.21 -99.24 -11.07
C LEU A 7 -14.37 -99.38 -9.55
N LEU A 8 -14.07 -100.58 -9.08
CA LEU A 8 -14.24 -101.06 -7.70
C LEU A 8 -13.54 -100.15 -6.68
N LEU A 9 -14.28 -99.84 -5.61
CA LEU A 9 -13.74 -99.33 -4.35
C LEU A 9 -12.83 -100.37 -3.70
N VAL A 10 -11.56 -100.01 -3.48
CA VAL A 10 -10.76 -100.54 -2.37
C VAL A 10 -10.80 -99.48 -1.27
N ALA A 11 -11.63 -99.70 -0.26
CA ALA A 11 -11.71 -98.86 0.92
C ALA A 11 -10.50 -99.16 1.83
N MET A 12 -9.48 -98.30 1.78
CA MET A 12 -8.50 -98.19 2.86
C MET A 12 -9.04 -97.21 3.90
N PRO A 13 -9.16 -97.58 5.19
CA PRO A 13 -9.56 -96.65 6.22
C PRO A 13 -8.48 -95.58 6.40
N SER A 14 -8.72 -94.39 5.89
CA SER A 14 -7.95 -93.19 6.24
C SER A 14 -8.37 -92.75 7.63
N THR A 15 -7.69 -93.26 8.66
CA THR A 15 -7.72 -92.68 10.00
C THR A 15 -7.00 -91.33 9.95
N THR A 16 -7.67 -90.27 9.51
CA THR A 16 -7.24 -88.91 9.85
C THR A 16 -7.62 -88.66 11.30
N ALA A 17 -6.75 -89.09 12.21
CA ALA A 17 -6.75 -88.55 13.55
C ALA A 17 -6.55 -87.02 13.46
N PRO A 18 -7.27 -86.20 14.23
CA PRO A 18 -6.90 -84.80 14.37
C PRO A 18 -5.49 -84.79 14.98
N VAL A 19 -4.53 -84.24 14.23
CA VAL A 19 -3.21 -83.94 14.77
C VAL A 19 -3.43 -82.85 15.82
N SER A 20 -3.50 -83.26 17.09
CA SER A 20 -3.27 -82.36 18.20
C SER A 20 -1.81 -81.92 18.12
N LEU A 21 -1.56 -80.80 17.44
CA LEU A 21 -0.31 -80.08 17.57
C LEU A 21 -0.28 -79.59 19.02
N ALA A 22 0.54 -80.24 19.85
CA ALA A 22 1.05 -79.63 21.05
C ALA A 22 1.81 -78.38 20.62
N SER A 23 1.12 -77.25 20.52
CA SER A 23 1.73 -75.98 20.14
C SER A 23 2.63 -75.55 21.28
N SER A 24 3.94 -75.75 21.10
CA SER A 24 4.94 -75.06 21.93
C SER A 24 4.56 -73.58 21.95
N SER A 25 4.31 -73.03 23.14
CA SER A 25 4.13 -71.59 23.30
C SER A 25 5.39 -70.83 22.88
N TYR A 26 6.57 -71.47 23.00
CA TYR A 26 7.84 -70.92 22.53
C TYR A 26 7.93 -70.93 21.00
N LEU A 27 8.15 -69.74 20.45
CA LEU A 27 8.45 -69.50 19.04
C LEU A 27 9.93 -69.79 18.72
N CYS A 28 10.81 -69.56 19.70
CA CYS A 28 12.23 -69.88 19.64
C CYS A 28 12.86 -69.92 21.04
N THR A 29 14.06 -70.51 21.13
CA THR A 29 14.88 -70.62 22.34
C THR A 29 16.35 -70.34 22.02
N GLY A 30 17.04 -69.70 22.95
CA GLY A 30 18.43 -69.28 22.86
C GLY A 30 18.62 -68.09 21.92
N TYR A 31 19.60 -67.23 22.20
CA TYR A 31 19.84 -66.04 21.36
C TYR A 31 20.09 -66.38 19.88
N GLN A 32 20.86 -67.45 19.60
CA GLN A 32 21.15 -67.87 18.23
C GLN A 32 19.93 -68.48 17.53
N GLY A 33 19.17 -69.33 18.24
CA GLY A 33 17.98 -69.96 17.69
C GLY A 33 16.89 -68.94 17.38
N CYS A 34 16.70 -67.96 18.27
CA CYS A 34 15.79 -66.85 18.04
C CYS A 34 16.21 -65.95 16.88
N ALA A 35 17.49 -65.56 16.82
CA ALA A 35 17.99 -64.76 15.70
C ALA A 35 17.81 -65.48 14.34
N ALA A 36 18.07 -66.80 14.28
CA ALA A 36 17.85 -67.60 13.08
C ALA A 36 16.37 -67.71 12.66
N ALA A 37 15.45 -67.68 13.63
CA ALA A 37 14.01 -67.66 13.41
C ALA A 37 13.45 -66.26 13.10
N GLY A 38 14.30 -65.22 13.01
CA GLY A 38 13.88 -63.84 12.74
C GLY A 38 13.43 -63.06 13.98
N TYR A 39 13.64 -63.59 15.18
CA TYR A 39 13.25 -63.01 16.45
C TYR A 39 14.48 -62.42 17.17
N GLY A 40 14.63 -61.10 17.10
CA GLY A 40 15.77 -60.39 17.72
C GLY A 40 15.69 -60.34 19.24
N ASP A 41 16.84 -60.22 19.90
CA ASP A 41 16.96 -60.00 21.35
C ASP A 41 17.10 -58.50 21.70
N GLY A 42 16.95 -57.63 20.71
CA GLY A 42 17.13 -56.19 20.85
C GLY A 42 18.58 -55.75 21.10
N GLY A 43 19.57 -56.64 20.88
CA GLY A 43 20.98 -56.39 21.20
C GLY A 43 21.39 -56.75 22.64
N TYR A 44 20.49 -57.40 23.39
CA TYR A 44 20.76 -57.71 24.79
C TYR A 44 21.91 -58.69 24.99
N ARG A 45 22.10 -59.67 24.11
CA ARG A 45 23.20 -60.64 24.18
C ARG A 45 24.55 -59.95 24.31
N GLN A 46 24.77 -58.87 23.56
CA GLN A 46 26.00 -58.09 23.63
C GLN A 46 26.05 -57.22 24.89
N ALA A 47 24.89 -56.80 25.38
CA ALA A 47 24.73 -55.92 26.53
C ALA A 47 24.62 -56.64 27.89
N ALA A 48 24.41 -57.96 27.92
CA ALA A 48 24.02 -58.71 29.12
C ALA A 48 25.04 -58.63 30.26
N GLY A 49 26.32 -58.37 29.95
CA GLY A 49 27.38 -58.11 30.94
C GLY A 49 27.24 -56.78 31.71
N THR A 50 26.32 -55.90 31.31
CA THR A 50 26.06 -54.61 31.95
C THR A 50 24.87 -54.70 32.91
N SER A 51 24.99 -54.07 34.08
CA SER A 51 23.89 -53.96 35.04
C SER A 51 23.00 -52.78 34.69
N TYR A 52 21.74 -53.07 34.37
CA TYR A 52 20.69 -52.10 34.13
C TYR A 52 19.78 -52.05 35.35
N TRP A 53 19.42 -50.85 35.81
CA TRP A 53 18.60 -50.66 37.02
C TRP A 53 19.15 -51.34 38.29
N ARG A 54 20.48 -51.55 38.33
CA ARG A 54 21.19 -52.30 39.39
C ARG A 54 20.71 -53.76 39.53
N MET A 55 20.25 -54.36 38.44
CA MET A 55 19.90 -55.78 38.37
C MET A 55 21.14 -56.63 38.12
N PHE A 56 21.06 -57.92 38.45
CA PHE A 56 22.14 -58.86 38.18
C PHE A 56 22.35 -59.06 36.67
N THR A 57 23.61 -59.14 36.26
CA THR A 57 24.01 -59.28 34.85
C THR A 57 23.83 -60.71 34.34
N GLY A 58 23.98 -60.89 33.03
CA GLY A 58 23.82 -62.17 32.33
C GLY A 58 22.35 -62.50 32.05
N HIS A 59 22.07 -63.78 31.89
CA HIS A 59 20.71 -64.30 31.72
C HIS A 59 19.84 -63.99 32.94
N ASN A 60 18.99 -62.96 32.82
CA ASN A 60 18.13 -62.48 33.89
C ASN A 60 16.95 -61.67 33.31
N CYS A 61 15.72 -62.06 33.66
CA CYS A 61 14.49 -61.41 33.18
C CYS A 61 14.41 -59.91 33.50
N THR A 62 14.79 -59.51 34.72
CA THR A 62 14.67 -58.12 35.17
C THR A 62 15.74 -57.23 34.57
N ASN A 63 16.97 -57.74 34.40
CA ASN A 63 18.03 -57.00 33.72
C ASN A 63 17.75 -56.86 32.21
N TYR A 64 17.18 -57.89 31.59
CA TYR A 64 16.72 -57.84 30.20
C TYR A 64 15.64 -56.79 29.97
N VAL A 65 14.57 -56.83 30.79
CA VAL A 65 13.47 -55.87 30.68
C VAL A 65 13.96 -54.45 30.96
N ALA A 66 14.82 -54.25 31.97
CA ALA A 66 15.42 -52.95 32.24
C ALA A 66 16.20 -52.43 31.01
N TYR A 67 17.01 -53.28 30.38
CA TYR A 67 17.70 -52.92 29.13
C TYR A 67 16.71 -52.50 28.03
N ARG A 68 15.66 -53.29 27.78
CA ARG A 68 14.65 -52.99 26.75
C ARG A 68 13.94 -51.67 27.00
N LEU A 69 13.57 -51.39 28.25
CA LEU A 69 12.95 -50.12 28.65
C LEU A 69 13.90 -48.92 28.50
N ILE A 70 15.19 -49.12 28.76
CA ILE A 70 16.20 -48.07 28.52
C ILE A 70 16.36 -47.81 27.03
N GLN A 71 16.36 -48.85 26.19
CA GLN A 71 16.37 -48.69 24.74
C GLN A 71 15.13 -47.97 24.21
N SER A 72 13.97 -48.13 24.87
CA SER A 72 12.74 -47.38 24.53
C SER A 72 12.67 -45.98 25.18
N GLY A 73 13.74 -45.51 25.82
CA GLY A 73 13.87 -44.13 26.29
C GLY A 73 13.77 -43.92 27.80
N MET A 74 13.64 -44.97 28.62
CA MET A 74 13.71 -44.81 30.07
C MET A 74 15.14 -44.51 30.56
N PRO A 75 15.30 -43.75 31.67
CA PRO A 75 16.60 -43.59 32.31
C PRO A 75 17.11 -44.94 32.86
N ASN A 76 18.44 -45.10 32.95
CA ASN A 76 19.07 -46.24 33.62
C ASN A 76 19.05 -46.10 35.16
N THR A 77 17.87 -45.77 35.70
CA THR A 77 17.60 -45.70 37.13
C THR A 77 16.28 -46.41 37.39
N ARG A 78 16.28 -47.35 38.34
CA ARG A 78 15.07 -48.07 38.70
C ARG A 78 14.05 -47.11 39.33
N PRO A 79 12.77 -47.12 38.91
CA PRO A 79 11.79 -46.15 39.37
C PRO A 79 11.23 -46.42 40.79
N TRP A 80 11.64 -47.51 41.46
CA TRP A 80 11.26 -47.82 42.84
C TRP A 80 12.45 -48.30 43.69
N GLU A 81 12.31 -48.19 45.00
CA GLU A 81 13.28 -48.67 45.99
C GLU A 81 13.00 -50.12 46.44
N GLY A 82 14.01 -50.82 46.97
CA GLY A 82 13.87 -52.19 47.50
C GLY A 82 14.37 -53.30 46.57
N ASN A 83 13.72 -54.47 46.60
CA ASN A 83 14.18 -55.66 45.87
C ASN A 83 14.04 -55.50 44.34
N GLY A 84 15.04 -55.98 43.59
CA GLY A 84 15.06 -55.99 42.13
C GLY A 84 14.34 -57.18 41.49
N ASN A 85 14.01 -58.22 42.26
CA ASN A 85 13.31 -59.40 41.75
C ASN A 85 11.93 -59.05 41.16
N ALA A 86 11.55 -59.78 40.12
CA ALA A 86 10.26 -59.65 39.44
C ALA A 86 9.06 -59.82 40.39
N SER A 87 9.22 -60.50 41.52
CA SER A 87 8.16 -60.88 42.46
C SER A 87 7.20 -59.75 42.86
N ASN A 88 7.70 -58.52 42.93
CA ASN A 88 6.93 -57.37 43.42
C ASN A 88 6.72 -56.27 42.37
N TRP A 89 7.14 -56.44 41.11
CA TRP A 89 7.15 -55.34 40.13
C TRP A 89 5.76 -54.74 39.89
N GLY A 90 4.75 -55.57 39.61
CA GLY A 90 3.39 -55.06 39.38
C GLY A 90 2.73 -54.46 40.62
N VAL A 91 3.13 -54.87 41.82
CA VAL A 91 2.65 -54.28 43.09
C VAL A 91 3.35 -52.96 43.36
N ALA A 92 4.68 -52.92 43.20
CA ALA A 92 5.47 -51.69 43.35
C ALA A 92 5.04 -50.61 42.33
N MET A 93 4.60 -51.04 41.15
CA MET A 93 4.12 -50.19 40.07
C MET A 93 2.59 -50.28 39.90
N ALA A 94 1.84 -50.48 40.99
CA ALA A 94 0.38 -50.66 40.92
C ALA A 94 -0.36 -49.49 40.23
N GLY A 95 0.17 -48.27 40.32
CA GLY A 95 -0.41 -47.09 39.66
C GLY A 95 -0.33 -47.11 38.13
N ILE A 96 0.50 -47.96 37.54
CA ILE A 96 0.67 -48.11 36.08
C ILE A 96 0.52 -49.57 35.62
N THR A 97 0.00 -50.45 36.48
CA THR A 97 -0.20 -51.86 36.16
C THR A 97 -1.68 -52.13 35.95
N ASP A 98 -2.05 -52.63 34.77
CA ASP A 98 -3.42 -53.03 34.48
C ASP A 98 -3.50 -54.38 33.73
N GLN A 99 -4.63 -54.71 33.11
CA GLN A 99 -4.88 -55.99 32.43
C GLN A 99 -4.80 -55.90 30.90
N SER A 100 -4.46 -54.74 30.36
CA SER A 100 -4.53 -54.41 28.94
C SER A 100 -3.15 -54.61 28.31
N PRO A 101 -2.97 -55.58 27.41
CA PRO A 101 -1.70 -55.75 26.73
C PRO A 101 -1.40 -54.55 25.80
N ARG A 102 -0.16 -54.09 25.80
CA ARG A 102 0.37 -53.10 24.84
C ARG A 102 1.77 -53.49 24.42
N VAL A 103 2.13 -53.21 23.17
CA VAL A 103 3.50 -53.38 22.70
C VAL A 103 4.40 -52.48 23.53
N GLY A 104 5.43 -53.05 24.14
CA GLY A 104 6.34 -52.37 25.06
C GLY A 104 5.98 -52.42 26.53
N ALA A 105 4.76 -52.86 26.88
CA ALA A 105 4.40 -53.12 28.26
C ALA A 105 5.16 -54.34 28.81
N ILE A 106 5.25 -54.43 30.14
CA ILE A 106 5.93 -55.55 30.80
C ILE A 106 4.89 -56.53 31.31
N ALA A 107 4.87 -57.71 30.70
CA ALA A 107 4.11 -58.85 31.17
C ALA A 107 4.70 -59.34 32.50
N TRP A 108 3.94 -59.20 33.59
CA TRP A 108 4.40 -59.50 34.94
C TRP A 108 3.72 -60.73 35.54
N TYR A 109 4.53 -61.55 36.22
CA TYR A 109 4.12 -62.78 36.89
C TYR A 109 4.66 -62.78 38.32
N PRO A 110 3.79 -62.85 39.35
CA PRO A 110 4.22 -62.98 40.74
C PRO A 110 4.82 -64.38 40.98
N PRO A 111 5.45 -64.61 42.15
CA PRO A 111 6.06 -65.89 42.47
C PRO A 111 5.10 -67.06 42.31
N ARG A 112 5.59 -68.17 41.74
CA ARG A 112 4.85 -69.45 41.60
C ARG A 112 3.62 -69.38 40.68
N VAL A 113 3.51 -68.35 39.84
CA VAL A 113 2.51 -68.28 38.76
C VAL A 113 3.21 -68.53 37.44
N SER A 114 2.82 -69.58 36.72
CA SER A 114 3.46 -70.00 35.47
C SER A 114 3.61 -68.83 34.47
N PRO A 115 4.80 -68.60 33.89
CA PRO A 115 6.01 -69.44 33.95
C PRO A 115 6.98 -69.09 35.09
N ALA A 116 6.60 -68.22 36.02
CA ALA A 116 7.49 -67.72 37.06
C ALA A 116 7.90 -68.77 38.11
N GLY A 117 9.17 -68.71 38.49
CA GLY A 117 9.72 -69.41 39.65
C GLY A 117 9.39 -68.73 40.99
N SER A 118 10.19 -69.01 42.02
CA SER A 118 10.01 -68.45 43.38
C SER A 118 10.28 -66.95 43.50
N ALA A 119 10.92 -66.33 42.50
CA ALA A 119 11.27 -64.92 42.48
C ALA A 119 10.39 -64.06 41.56
N GLY A 120 9.31 -64.63 41.00
CA GLY A 120 8.51 -63.98 39.96
C GLY A 120 9.18 -64.02 38.58
N HIS A 121 8.51 -63.47 37.57
CA HIS A 121 9.04 -63.32 36.21
C HIS A 121 8.50 -62.06 35.53
N VAL A 122 9.28 -61.52 34.60
CA VAL A 122 8.86 -60.41 33.74
C VAL A 122 9.31 -60.66 32.30
N ALA A 123 8.47 -60.26 31.35
CA ALA A 123 8.73 -60.37 29.93
C ALA A 123 8.36 -59.07 29.20
N TYR A 124 9.04 -58.77 28.10
CA TYR A 124 8.75 -57.60 27.29
C TYR A 124 7.74 -57.95 26.20
N VAL A 125 6.60 -57.25 26.14
CA VAL A 125 5.58 -57.49 25.12
C VAL A 125 6.04 -56.92 23.78
N GLU A 126 6.27 -57.80 22.81
CA GLU A 126 6.73 -57.45 21.47
C GLU A 126 5.58 -57.19 20.51
N GLN A 127 4.48 -57.94 20.66
CA GLN A 127 3.29 -57.80 19.83
C GLN A 127 2.01 -58.05 20.65
N VAL A 128 0.95 -57.33 20.33
CA VAL A 128 -0.41 -57.59 20.80
C VAL A 128 -1.24 -58.02 19.60
N ILE A 129 -1.62 -59.30 19.57
CA ILE A 129 -2.42 -59.88 18.49
C ILE A 129 -3.90 -59.63 18.76
N SER A 130 -4.32 -59.75 20.02
CA SER A 130 -5.65 -59.39 20.53
C SER A 130 -5.61 -59.18 22.05
N ASP A 131 -6.74 -58.81 22.66
CA ASP A 131 -6.88 -58.66 24.12
C ASP A 131 -6.61 -59.97 24.90
N THR A 132 -6.53 -61.11 24.22
CA THR A 132 -6.27 -62.43 24.82
C THR A 132 -5.05 -63.13 24.24
N GLU A 133 -4.26 -62.44 23.42
CA GLU A 133 -3.11 -63.03 22.74
C GLU A 133 -1.96 -62.03 22.50
N ILE A 134 -0.77 -62.39 22.97
CA ILE A 134 0.45 -61.57 22.85
C ILE A 134 1.65 -62.42 22.41
N ILE A 135 2.67 -61.74 21.89
CA ILE A 135 4.01 -62.29 21.72
C ILE A 135 4.95 -61.51 22.64
N VAL A 136 5.75 -62.22 23.42
CA VAL A 136 6.74 -61.65 24.32
C VAL A 136 8.14 -62.13 23.99
N SER A 137 9.12 -61.29 24.27
CA SER A 137 10.53 -61.67 24.40
C SER A 137 10.90 -61.70 25.89
N GLU A 138 11.68 -62.69 26.31
CA GLU A 138 12.03 -62.89 27.71
C GLU A 138 13.37 -63.61 27.87
N ASP A 139 14.02 -63.36 29.00
CA ASP A 139 15.25 -64.03 29.41
C ASP A 139 15.04 -64.62 30.81
N TYR A 140 15.77 -65.67 31.19
CA TYR A 140 15.53 -66.40 32.44
C TYR A 140 16.79 -66.49 33.29
N TRP A 141 16.64 -66.32 34.60
CA TRP A 141 17.75 -66.51 35.53
C TRP A 141 18.31 -67.94 35.45
N GLY A 142 19.57 -68.06 35.03
CA GLY A 142 20.23 -69.36 34.85
C GLY A 142 19.64 -70.23 33.73
N GLY A 143 18.83 -69.65 32.85
CA GLY A 143 18.21 -70.29 31.69
C GLY A 143 18.61 -69.62 30.39
N ASP A 144 17.72 -69.65 29.39
CA ASP A 144 17.95 -69.10 28.05
C ASP A 144 17.01 -67.93 27.72
N PHE A 145 17.33 -67.24 26.63
CA PHE A 145 16.48 -66.25 25.99
C PHE A 145 15.39 -66.93 25.13
N HIS A 146 14.18 -66.37 25.11
CA HIS A 146 13.06 -66.93 24.36
C HIS A 146 12.18 -65.85 23.73
N TRP A 147 11.53 -66.22 22.64
CA TRP A 147 10.27 -65.59 22.23
C TRP A 147 9.13 -66.57 22.43
N ARG A 148 8.03 -66.07 22.97
CA ARG A 148 6.88 -66.89 23.34
C ARG A 148 5.57 -66.23 22.91
N ARG A 149 4.72 -67.00 22.25
CA ARG A 149 3.31 -66.67 22.02
C ARG A 149 2.51 -67.11 23.24
N ILE A 150 1.67 -66.23 23.75
CA ILE A 150 0.91 -66.44 24.98
C ILE A 150 -0.54 -66.15 24.70
N THR A 151 -1.41 -67.11 25.01
CA THR A 151 -2.85 -66.91 24.98
C THR A 151 -3.43 -66.98 26.39
N LYS A 152 -4.60 -66.36 26.59
CA LYS A 152 -5.32 -66.41 27.86
C LYS A 152 -5.83 -67.82 28.22
N SER A 153 -6.06 -68.69 27.23
CA SER A 153 -6.54 -70.06 27.41
C SER A 153 -5.45 -71.04 27.86
N ASP A 154 -4.18 -70.75 27.58
CA ASP A 154 -3.08 -71.69 27.82
C ASP A 154 -2.51 -71.59 29.25
N GLY A 155 -3.18 -70.87 30.16
CA GLY A 155 -2.81 -70.75 31.57
C GLY A 155 -1.54 -69.96 31.87
N GLY A 156 -0.89 -69.40 30.84
CA GLY A 156 0.34 -68.61 30.93
C GLY A 156 0.15 -67.11 30.78
N TRP A 157 -1.08 -66.60 30.93
CA TRP A 157 -1.37 -65.17 30.81
C TRP A 157 -0.74 -64.36 31.95
N PRO A 158 -0.15 -63.18 31.68
CA PRO A 158 0.40 -62.32 32.72
C PRO A 158 -0.64 -61.96 33.78
N THR A 159 -0.21 -61.85 35.04
CA THR A 159 -1.07 -61.36 36.13
C THR A 159 -1.35 -59.86 35.99
N GLY A 160 -0.49 -59.13 35.29
CA GLY A 160 -0.73 -57.74 34.88
C GLY A 160 0.29 -57.28 33.85
N PHE A 161 0.00 -56.15 33.21
CA PHE A 161 0.89 -55.45 32.28
C PHE A 161 1.32 -54.14 32.92
N ILE A 162 2.62 -53.94 33.09
CA ILE A 162 3.19 -52.72 33.68
C ILE A 162 3.53 -51.76 32.54
N HIS A 163 2.92 -50.57 32.56
CA HIS A 163 3.00 -49.59 31.48
C HIS A 163 4.01 -48.47 31.75
N PHE A 164 5.29 -48.73 31.52
CA PHE A 164 6.34 -47.77 31.86
C PHE A 164 6.45 -46.60 30.88
N ASN A 165 6.50 -46.86 29.56
CA ASN A 165 6.63 -45.83 28.52
C ASN A 165 5.97 -46.21 27.17
N ASP A 166 5.17 -47.27 27.16
CA ASP A 166 4.45 -47.80 25.99
C ASP A 166 3.13 -47.07 25.69
N ARG A 167 2.64 -46.27 26.64
CA ARG A 167 1.49 -45.40 26.45
C ARG A 167 1.97 -44.09 25.84
N VAL A 168 1.67 -43.84 24.56
CA VAL A 168 2.08 -42.62 23.85
C VAL A 168 0.85 -41.80 23.43
N VAL A 169 0.97 -40.48 23.44
CA VAL A 169 0.02 -39.60 22.75
C VAL A 169 0.47 -39.45 21.30
N ALA A 170 -0.33 -39.88 20.34
CA ALA A 170 0.04 -39.87 18.92
C ALA A 170 -0.74 -38.80 18.14
N PRO A 171 -0.10 -38.07 17.21
CA PRO A 171 -0.82 -37.17 16.32
C PRO A 171 -1.65 -37.97 15.31
N THR A 172 -2.93 -37.64 15.20
CA THR A 172 -3.87 -38.19 14.19
C THR A 172 -4.05 -37.26 13.00
N SER A 173 -3.75 -35.97 13.17
CA SER A 173 -3.52 -35.04 12.07
C SER A 173 -2.30 -34.17 12.36
N PRO A 174 -1.43 -33.92 11.37
CA PRO A 174 -0.23 -33.13 11.57
C PRO A 174 -0.56 -31.66 11.82
N PRO A 175 0.33 -30.92 12.51
CA PRO A 175 0.18 -29.48 12.63
C PRO A 175 0.32 -28.79 11.27
N THR A 176 -0.39 -27.68 11.08
CA THR A 176 -0.37 -26.90 9.84
C THR A 176 -0.07 -25.44 10.11
N LEU A 177 0.64 -24.78 9.20
CA LEU A 177 0.95 -23.36 9.28
C LEU A 177 0.12 -22.54 8.30
N SER A 178 -0.30 -21.36 8.74
CA SER A 178 -0.89 -20.33 7.90
C SER A 178 -0.13 -19.01 8.04
N GLY A 179 -0.21 -18.18 6.98
CA GLY A 179 0.57 -16.96 6.86
C GLY A 179 1.80 -17.12 5.96
N THR A 180 2.45 -16.00 5.63
CA THR A 180 3.68 -15.97 4.83
C THR A 180 4.86 -15.70 5.75
N PRO A 181 5.93 -16.52 5.75
CA PRO A 181 7.10 -16.31 6.61
C PRO A 181 7.84 -15.04 6.18
N MET A 182 7.49 -13.91 6.80
CA MET A 182 8.02 -12.59 6.49
C MET A 182 8.11 -11.76 7.77
N VAL A 183 9.17 -10.96 7.93
CA VAL A 183 9.33 -10.08 9.08
C VAL A 183 8.11 -9.14 9.21
N GLY A 184 7.50 -9.15 10.40
CA GLY A 184 6.32 -8.33 10.71
C GLY A 184 4.98 -8.89 10.23
N ALA A 185 4.95 -10.02 9.53
CA ALA A 185 3.71 -10.69 9.12
C ALA A 185 3.37 -11.84 10.09
N PRO A 186 2.12 -11.95 10.58
CA PRO A 186 1.75 -13.02 11.51
C PRO A 186 1.78 -14.39 10.84
N LEU A 187 2.27 -15.37 11.59
CA LEU A 187 2.13 -16.79 11.35
C LEU A 187 1.25 -17.39 12.44
N GLU A 188 0.41 -18.36 12.07
CA GLU A 188 -0.42 -19.12 13.02
C GLU A 188 -0.21 -20.61 12.77
N VAL A 189 0.00 -21.37 13.85
CA VAL A 189 0.03 -22.83 13.83
C VAL A 189 -1.28 -23.41 14.36
N ALA A 190 -1.88 -24.30 13.58
CA ALA A 190 -2.91 -25.21 14.07
C ALA A 190 -2.20 -26.48 14.57
N VAL A 191 -2.42 -26.84 15.83
CA VAL A 191 -1.68 -27.90 16.54
C VAL A 191 -2.04 -29.33 16.14
N GLY A 192 -2.96 -29.51 15.19
CA GLY A 192 -3.46 -30.83 14.78
C GLY A 192 -4.38 -31.49 15.81
N ALA A 193 -4.62 -32.78 15.64
CA ALA A 193 -5.45 -33.62 16.51
C ALA A 193 -4.63 -34.79 17.04
N TRP A 194 -4.96 -35.28 18.24
CA TRP A 194 -4.13 -36.22 19.00
C TRP A 194 -4.99 -37.33 19.60
N THR A 195 -4.45 -38.54 19.70
CA THR A 195 -5.11 -39.68 20.36
C THR A 195 -4.14 -40.43 21.29
N PRO A 196 -4.55 -40.76 22.53
CA PRO A 196 -5.76 -40.27 23.21
C PRO A 196 -5.79 -38.74 23.36
N ALA A 197 -6.96 -38.18 23.68
CA ALA A 197 -7.08 -36.73 23.84
C ALA A 197 -6.15 -36.24 24.97
N PRO A 198 -5.23 -35.31 24.68
CA PRO A 198 -4.26 -34.84 25.66
C PRO A 198 -4.91 -33.91 26.69
N ALA A 199 -4.31 -33.84 27.88
CA ALA A 199 -4.68 -32.88 28.91
C ALA A 199 -4.22 -31.45 28.58
N SER A 200 -3.10 -31.30 27.86
CA SER A 200 -2.64 -30.01 27.34
C SER A 200 -1.82 -30.17 26.06
N VAL A 201 -1.78 -29.11 25.26
CA VAL A 201 -0.94 -29.01 24.06
C VAL A 201 -0.18 -27.69 24.13
N SER A 202 1.15 -27.74 24.03
CA SER A 202 2.01 -26.56 24.02
C SER A 202 2.68 -26.39 22.67
N VAL A 203 2.97 -25.13 22.30
CA VAL A 203 3.75 -24.78 21.12
C VAL A 203 5.07 -24.18 21.57
N GLN A 204 6.15 -24.44 20.83
CA GLN A 204 7.40 -23.69 20.89
C GLN A 204 7.84 -23.36 19.46
N TRP A 205 8.13 -22.10 19.19
CA TRP A 205 8.72 -21.70 17.91
C TRP A 205 10.24 -21.75 17.96
N LEU A 206 10.84 -22.27 16.89
CA LEU A 206 12.28 -22.39 16.71
C LEU A 206 12.70 -21.63 15.46
N ALA A 207 13.93 -21.12 15.45
CA ALA A 207 14.59 -20.56 14.28
C ALA A 207 15.87 -21.34 13.99
N ASP A 208 15.94 -22.01 12.84
CA ASP A 208 17.02 -22.95 12.46
C ASP A 208 17.34 -23.97 13.57
N GLY A 209 16.30 -24.52 14.21
CA GLY A 209 16.42 -25.53 15.27
C GLY A 209 16.73 -24.98 16.67
N ALA A 210 16.91 -23.67 16.85
CA ALA A 210 17.07 -23.07 18.18
C ALA A 210 15.76 -22.44 18.68
N ALA A 211 15.37 -22.74 19.92
CA ALA A 211 14.17 -22.19 20.53
C ALA A 211 14.20 -20.64 20.58
N ILE A 212 13.10 -20.02 20.18
CA ILE A 212 12.92 -18.56 20.27
C ILE A 212 12.34 -18.26 21.66
N PRO A 213 13.05 -17.52 22.54
CA PRO A 213 12.60 -17.29 23.91
C PRO A 213 11.21 -16.62 23.96
N GLY A 214 10.30 -17.22 24.73
CA GLY A 214 8.94 -16.72 24.95
C GLY A 214 7.96 -16.93 23.78
N ALA A 215 8.39 -17.51 22.66
CA ALA A 215 7.52 -17.79 21.52
C ALA A 215 6.80 -19.14 21.70
N THR A 216 5.81 -19.17 22.59
CA THR A 216 5.05 -20.39 22.94
C THR A 216 3.57 -20.34 22.58
N GLY A 217 3.12 -19.25 21.94
CA GLY A 217 1.73 -19.11 21.46
C GLY A 217 1.50 -19.81 20.11
N SER A 218 0.23 -20.00 19.75
CA SER A 218 -0.17 -20.44 18.41
C SER A 218 0.24 -19.44 17.32
N GLY A 219 0.30 -18.16 17.68
CA GLY A 219 0.72 -17.07 16.81
C GLY A 219 2.19 -16.68 17.04
N TYR A 220 2.90 -16.41 15.96
CA TYR A 220 4.23 -15.80 16.00
C TYR A 220 4.40 -14.76 14.88
N VAL A 221 4.87 -13.56 15.23
CA VAL A 221 5.22 -12.52 14.26
C VAL A 221 6.75 -12.49 14.14
N PRO A 222 7.34 -12.92 13.01
CA PRO A 222 8.79 -12.95 12.84
C PRO A 222 9.42 -11.57 13.02
N THR A 223 10.43 -11.50 13.87
CA THR A 223 11.20 -10.28 14.12
C THR A 223 12.38 -10.15 13.14
N PRO A 224 13.04 -8.98 13.05
CA PRO A 224 14.21 -8.82 12.20
C PRO A 224 15.36 -9.82 12.43
N ASP A 225 15.46 -10.40 13.62
CA ASP A 225 16.58 -11.28 14.01
C ASP A 225 16.43 -12.72 13.50
N VAL A 226 15.23 -13.10 13.05
CA VAL A 226 14.97 -14.41 12.42
C VAL A 226 14.90 -14.31 10.89
N LYS A 227 15.22 -13.16 10.30
CA LYS A 227 15.22 -12.96 8.84
C LYS A 227 16.16 -13.97 8.17
N GLY A 228 15.65 -14.70 7.18
CA GLY A 228 16.39 -15.71 6.42
C GLY A 228 16.51 -17.06 7.11
N LYS A 229 16.03 -17.19 8.35
CA LYS A 229 15.98 -18.47 9.07
C LYS A 229 14.73 -19.24 8.71
N THR A 230 14.80 -20.56 8.80
CA THR A 230 13.63 -21.45 8.74
C THR A 230 12.96 -21.44 10.10
N LEU A 231 11.67 -21.14 10.16
CA LEU A 231 10.91 -21.23 11.40
C LEU A 231 10.26 -22.62 11.49
N THR A 232 10.31 -23.21 12.69
CA THR A 232 9.63 -24.47 12.99
C THR A 232 8.72 -24.25 14.19
N ALA A 233 7.46 -24.65 14.08
CA ALA A 233 6.59 -24.79 15.24
C ALA A 233 6.67 -26.24 15.72
N GLU A 234 7.12 -26.43 16.94
CA GLU A 234 7.13 -27.70 17.66
C GLU A 234 5.92 -27.74 18.58
N VAL A 235 5.17 -28.85 18.49
CA VAL A 235 3.92 -29.06 19.21
C VAL A 235 4.08 -30.28 20.09
N THR A 236 3.86 -30.11 21.39
CA THR A 236 3.95 -31.18 22.39
C THR A 236 2.59 -31.40 23.04
N ALA A 237 2.08 -32.63 22.98
CA ALA A 237 0.82 -33.04 23.58
C ALA A 237 1.08 -33.88 24.83
N GLN A 238 0.54 -33.44 25.96
CA GLN A 238 0.79 -34.03 27.27
C GLN A 238 -0.46 -34.73 27.82
N LEU A 239 -0.27 -35.91 28.38
CA LEU A 239 -1.31 -36.65 29.09
C LEU A 239 -0.68 -37.47 30.23
N ASP A 240 -1.20 -37.34 31.45
CA ASP A 240 -0.63 -38.00 32.62
C ASP A 240 -0.60 -39.53 32.44
N GLY A 241 0.55 -40.14 32.74
CA GLY A 241 0.77 -41.58 32.54
C GLY A 241 1.00 -41.99 31.09
N TYR A 242 1.16 -41.03 30.18
CA TYR A 242 1.59 -41.26 28.80
C TYR A 242 2.91 -40.52 28.53
N THR A 243 3.74 -41.13 27.70
CA THR A 243 4.83 -40.46 27.00
C THR A 243 4.25 -39.32 26.14
N PRO A 244 4.80 -38.09 26.25
CA PRO A 244 4.33 -36.94 25.47
C PRO A 244 4.39 -37.22 23.96
N GLY A 245 3.41 -36.70 23.23
CA GLY A 245 3.42 -36.71 21.77
C GLY A 245 4.11 -35.47 21.22
N GLU A 246 4.92 -35.62 20.17
CA GLU A 246 5.62 -34.51 19.52
C GLU A 246 5.34 -34.48 18.02
N ALA A 247 5.12 -33.29 17.47
CA ALA A 247 4.97 -33.05 16.05
C ALA A 247 5.54 -31.68 15.67
N THR A 248 6.04 -31.54 14.44
CA THR A 248 6.62 -30.27 13.97
C THR A 248 6.08 -29.88 12.60
N VAL A 249 6.12 -28.59 12.31
CA VAL A 249 5.85 -28.03 10.98
C VAL A 249 6.77 -26.83 10.74
N ALA A 250 7.37 -26.77 9.55
CA ALA A 250 8.36 -25.75 9.20
C ALA A 250 7.89 -24.83 8.07
N THR A 251 8.35 -23.59 8.09
CA THR A 251 8.13 -22.60 7.02
C THR A 251 9.24 -22.65 5.97
N ALA A 252 9.06 -21.96 4.84
CA ALA A 252 10.21 -21.49 4.07
C ALA A 252 11.02 -20.44 4.87
N PRO A 253 12.27 -20.12 4.47
CA PRO A 253 13.06 -19.08 5.12
C PRO A 253 12.34 -17.72 5.20
N VAL A 254 12.45 -17.03 6.34
CA VAL A 254 11.75 -15.76 6.58
C VAL A 254 12.21 -14.66 5.61
N ALA A 255 11.28 -14.18 4.79
CA ALA A 255 11.52 -13.09 3.85
C ALA A 255 11.65 -11.73 4.57
N PRO A 256 12.33 -10.74 3.96
CA PRO A 256 12.34 -9.38 4.48
C PRO A 256 10.93 -8.78 4.46
N GLY A 257 10.59 -8.01 5.50
CA GLY A 257 9.32 -7.29 5.58
C GLY A 257 9.18 -6.21 4.50
N THR A 258 7.96 -5.73 4.28
CA THR A 258 7.66 -4.67 3.31
C THR A 258 6.94 -3.50 3.96
N PHE A 259 7.16 -2.28 3.44
CA PHE A 259 6.41 -1.09 3.84
C PHE A 259 5.32 -0.78 2.82
N GLN A 260 4.13 -0.45 3.33
CA GLN A 260 3.02 0.09 2.56
C GLN A 260 2.87 1.58 2.87
N ALA A 261 2.89 2.43 1.84
CA ALA A 261 2.60 3.85 1.99
C ALA A 261 1.07 4.07 1.97
N SER A 262 0.57 4.89 2.88
CA SER A 262 -0.87 5.22 2.95
C SER A 262 -1.34 6.14 1.83
N ALA A 263 -0.45 7.01 1.34
CA ALA A 263 -0.72 8.00 0.30
C ALA A 263 0.58 8.43 -0.40
N GLN A 264 0.46 9.11 -1.54
CA GLN A 264 1.61 9.79 -2.15
C GLN A 264 1.99 11.05 -1.37
N PRO A 265 3.28 11.42 -1.34
CA PRO A 265 3.71 12.67 -0.74
C PRO A 265 3.32 13.85 -1.64
N THR A 266 3.14 15.04 -1.04
CA THR A 266 2.71 16.25 -1.76
C THR A 266 3.70 17.40 -1.59
N ILE A 267 3.97 18.14 -2.67
CA ILE A 267 4.76 19.37 -2.64
C ILE A 267 3.82 20.57 -2.60
N GLN A 268 4.02 21.45 -1.63
CA GLN A 268 3.29 22.71 -1.46
C GLN A 268 4.23 23.90 -1.66
N GLY A 269 3.67 25.04 -2.09
CA GLY A 269 4.41 26.27 -2.36
C GLY A 269 4.34 26.69 -3.83
N VAL A 270 4.85 27.89 -4.12
CA VAL A 270 4.91 28.43 -5.48
C VAL A 270 6.29 28.11 -6.05
N PRO A 271 6.39 27.43 -7.20
CA PRO A 271 7.67 27.15 -7.84
C PRO A 271 8.22 28.42 -8.48
N GLU A 272 8.86 29.27 -7.68
CA GLU A 272 9.53 30.50 -8.09
C GLU A 272 10.90 30.62 -7.38
N ALA A 273 11.92 31.11 -8.09
CA ALA A 273 13.26 31.29 -7.55
C ALA A 273 13.26 32.24 -6.33
N GLY A 274 13.82 31.75 -5.23
CA GLY A 274 13.83 32.39 -3.91
C GLY A 274 12.66 32.00 -3.01
N GLN A 275 11.68 31.24 -3.50
CA GLN A 275 10.60 30.68 -2.68
C GLN A 275 10.97 29.31 -2.12
N THR A 276 10.28 28.91 -1.06
CA THR A 276 10.44 27.60 -0.42
C THR A 276 9.30 26.68 -0.84
N LEU A 277 9.65 25.48 -1.28
CA LEU A 277 8.73 24.36 -1.41
C LEU A 277 8.76 23.51 -0.14
N THR A 278 7.60 23.00 0.27
CA THR A 278 7.45 22.14 1.45
C THR A 278 6.90 20.78 1.02
N LEU A 279 7.55 19.71 1.44
CA LEU A 279 7.13 18.34 1.22
C LEU A 279 6.37 17.81 2.44
N THR A 280 5.15 17.36 2.22
CA THR A 280 4.42 16.52 3.17
C THR A 280 4.67 15.06 2.83
N PRO A 281 5.40 14.29 3.66
CA PRO A 281 5.74 12.90 3.36
C PRO A 281 4.54 11.97 3.55
N SER A 282 4.59 10.80 2.91
CA SER A 282 3.67 9.68 3.17
C SER A 282 3.81 9.15 4.59
N SER A 283 2.71 8.69 5.20
CA SER A 283 2.80 7.76 6.33
C SER A 283 2.94 6.33 5.83
N TRP A 284 3.50 5.45 6.67
CA TRP A 284 3.90 4.11 6.29
C TRP A 284 3.41 3.09 7.32
N THR A 285 3.06 1.89 6.87
CA THR A 285 2.74 0.76 7.72
C THR A 285 3.55 -0.46 7.30
N PRO A 286 4.30 -1.10 8.23
CA PRO A 286 4.60 -0.64 9.59
C PRO A 286 5.42 0.67 9.59
N GLN A 287 5.55 1.31 10.76
CA GLN A 287 6.33 2.55 10.89
C GLN A 287 7.83 2.26 10.64
N PRO A 288 8.48 2.93 9.68
CA PRO A 288 9.90 2.73 9.40
C PRO A 288 10.79 3.33 10.48
N ALA A 289 11.96 2.73 10.69
CA ALA A 289 12.97 3.26 11.60
C ALA A 289 13.67 4.53 11.05
N LYS A 290 13.77 4.66 9.72
CA LYS A 290 14.37 5.81 9.06
C LYS A 290 13.62 6.16 7.77
N VAL A 291 13.31 7.45 7.64
CA VAL A 291 12.76 8.06 6.42
C VAL A 291 13.76 9.09 5.90
N THR A 292 14.09 9.05 4.62
CA THR A 292 14.97 10.02 3.96
C THR A 292 14.28 10.65 2.76
N THR A 293 14.50 11.94 2.56
CA THR A 293 13.99 12.69 1.40
C THR A 293 15.15 13.11 0.52
N GLN A 294 14.93 13.06 -0.80
CA GLN A 294 15.80 13.65 -1.81
C GLN A 294 14.94 14.47 -2.78
N TRP A 295 15.33 15.71 -3.06
CA TRP A 295 14.70 16.54 -4.08
C TRP A 295 15.39 16.39 -5.45
N TYR A 296 14.64 16.61 -6.52
CA TYR A 296 15.08 16.44 -7.90
C TYR A 296 14.61 17.63 -8.75
N ALA A 297 15.38 17.96 -9.79
CA ALA A 297 15.02 18.89 -10.84
C ALA A 297 15.08 18.16 -12.19
N ASP A 298 13.96 18.11 -12.92
CA ASP A 298 13.83 17.40 -14.21
C ASP A 298 14.32 15.93 -14.15
N GLY A 299 14.12 15.27 -13.01
CA GLY A 299 14.53 13.88 -12.77
C GLY A 299 15.95 13.71 -12.24
N GLU A 300 16.78 14.74 -12.25
CA GLU A 300 18.15 14.70 -11.71
C GLU A 300 18.18 15.11 -10.23
N PRO A 301 18.92 14.39 -9.37
CA PRO A 301 18.98 14.70 -7.94
C PRO A 301 19.68 16.04 -7.71
N LEU A 302 19.05 16.90 -6.91
CA LEU A 302 19.67 18.13 -6.43
C LEU A 302 20.65 17.79 -5.28
N PRO A 303 21.96 18.07 -5.42
CA PRO A 303 22.94 17.75 -4.37
C PRO A 303 22.54 18.37 -3.03
N ASP A 304 22.70 17.60 -1.95
CA ASP A 304 22.42 17.99 -0.55
C ASP A 304 20.98 18.43 -0.24
N ALA A 305 20.10 18.45 -1.24
CA ALA A 305 18.70 18.80 -1.10
C ALA A 305 17.92 17.66 -0.44
N THR A 306 18.07 17.61 0.88
CA THR A 306 17.45 16.64 1.78
C THR A 306 16.56 17.37 2.79
N GLY A 307 15.63 16.65 3.42
CA GLY A 307 14.68 17.24 4.39
C GLY A 307 13.31 17.57 3.80
N SER A 308 12.46 18.20 4.62
CA SER A 308 11.05 18.48 4.27
C SER A 308 10.85 19.78 3.50
N THR A 309 11.88 20.59 3.30
CA THR A 309 11.78 21.86 2.58
C THR A 309 12.91 21.99 1.55
N LEU A 310 12.65 22.79 0.51
CA LEU A 310 13.62 23.14 -0.52
C LEU A 310 13.48 24.61 -0.88
N VAL A 311 14.54 25.39 -0.73
CA VAL A 311 14.60 26.76 -1.24
C VAL A 311 15.04 26.71 -2.71
N LEU A 312 14.23 27.25 -3.61
CA LEU A 312 14.53 27.27 -5.04
C LEU A 312 15.55 28.35 -5.36
N THR A 313 16.59 28.02 -6.12
CA THR A 313 17.59 28.99 -6.57
C THR A 313 17.36 29.36 -8.03
N ARG A 314 18.24 30.21 -8.57
CA ARG A 314 18.23 30.57 -10.00
C ARG A 314 18.55 29.37 -10.90
N ASP A 315 19.29 28.39 -10.40
CA ASP A 315 19.74 27.25 -11.20
C ASP A 315 18.60 26.30 -11.54
N GLN A 316 17.51 26.31 -10.74
CA GLN A 316 16.31 25.53 -11.02
C GLN A 316 15.31 26.24 -11.94
N VAL A 317 15.55 27.47 -12.39
CA VAL A 317 14.60 28.21 -13.23
C VAL A 317 14.35 27.46 -14.54
N GLY A 318 13.09 27.13 -14.79
CA GLY A 318 12.64 26.35 -15.93
C GLY A 318 12.51 24.86 -15.67
N SER A 319 13.09 24.35 -14.58
CA SER A 319 12.98 22.94 -14.20
C SER A 319 11.69 22.64 -13.47
N ARG A 320 11.23 21.40 -13.57
CA ARG A 320 10.17 20.84 -12.73
C ARG A 320 10.77 20.18 -11.51
N ILE A 321 10.17 20.41 -10.36
CA ILE A 321 10.68 19.89 -9.08
C ILE A 321 9.87 18.69 -8.65
N SER A 322 10.55 17.62 -8.23
CA SER A 322 9.93 16.49 -7.53
C SER A 322 10.73 16.13 -6.29
N ALA A 323 10.12 15.31 -5.43
CA ALA A 323 10.77 14.80 -4.23
C ALA A 323 10.50 13.31 -4.07
N ARG A 324 11.53 12.55 -3.71
CA ARG A 324 11.44 11.13 -3.41
C ARG A 324 11.65 10.89 -1.93
N VAL A 325 10.73 10.17 -1.31
CA VAL A 325 10.79 9.72 0.08
C VAL A 325 11.15 8.24 0.08
N THR A 326 12.12 7.83 0.89
CA THR A 326 12.55 6.43 1.04
C THR A 326 12.39 5.99 2.50
N ALA A 327 11.63 4.92 2.72
CA ALA A 327 11.44 4.28 4.01
C ALA A 327 12.37 3.07 4.17
N SER A 328 12.93 2.90 5.37
CA SER A 328 13.84 1.78 5.67
C SER A 328 13.81 1.37 7.15
N ALA A 329 13.99 0.08 7.40
CA ALA A 329 14.29 -0.51 8.70
C ALA A 329 15.13 -1.79 8.53
N LYS A 330 15.76 -2.27 9.61
CA LYS A 330 16.51 -3.54 9.63
C LYS A 330 15.60 -4.69 9.19
N ALA A 331 16.08 -5.53 8.26
CA ALA A 331 15.34 -6.67 7.73
C ALA A 331 14.06 -6.36 6.94
N TYR A 332 13.83 -5.10 6.54
CA TYR A 332 12.77 -4.72 5.60
C TYR A 332 13.36 -4.36 4.22
N ARG A 333 12.61 -4.63 3.15
CA ARG A 333 12.91 -4.06 1.83
C ARG A 333 12.67 -2.55 1.88
N LYS A 334 13.61 -1.77 1.34
CA LYS A 334 13.42 -0.32 1.21
C LYS A 334 12.23 -0.05 0.29
N SER A 335 11.35 0.86 0.70
CA SER A 335 10.23 1.30 -0.12
C SER A 335 10.37 2.79 -0.44
N ARG A 336 9.82 3.23 -1.58
CA ARG A 336 10.00 4.58 -2.11
C ARG A 336 8.69 5.12 -2.64
N THR A 337 8.39 6.38 -2.35
CA THR A 337 7.32 7.16 -2.97
C THR A 337 7.90 8.44 -3.57
N THR A 338 7.27 8.94 -4.63
CA THR A 338 7.69 10.20 -5.29
C THR A 338 6.48 11.10 -5.41
N ALA A 339 6.65 12.37 -5.04
CA ALA A 339 5.64 13.40 -5.21
C ALA A 339 5.52 13.77 -6.70
N PRO A 340 4.32 14.08 -7.20
CA PRO A 340 4.15 14.63 -8.54
C PRO A 340 5.01 15.87 -8.76
N GLU A 341 5.45 16.07 -10.00
CA GLU A 341 6.26 17.23 -10.38
C GLU A 341 5.49 18.54 -10.29
N THR A 342 6.17 19.61 -9.89
CA THR A 342 5.63 20.97 -9.95
C THR A 342 5.46 21.46 -11.40
N THR A 343 4.78 22.58 -11.57
CA THR A 343 5.00 23.41 -12.77
C THR A 343 6.45 23.89 -12.82
N PRO A 344 6.98 24.26 -14.00
CA PRO A 344 8.34 24.77 -14.11
C PRO A 344 8.59 25.94 -13.17
N VAL A 345 9.75 25.96 -12.52
CA VAL A 345 10.15 27.05 -11.63
C VAL A 345 10.28 28.34 -12.44
N LEU A 346 9.59 29.39 -12.01
CA LEU A 346 9.71 30.72 -12.61
C LEU A 346 10.83 31.51 -11.91
N ALA A 347 11.51 32.36 -12.66
CA ALA A 347 12.23 33.49 -12.10
C ALA A 347 11.24 34.55 -11.59
N LYS A 348 11.76 35.47 -10.78
CA LYS A 348 11.04 36.66 -10.30
C LYS A 348 10.35 37.40 -11.45
N PRO A 349 9.30 38.21 -11.17
CA PRO A 349 8.60 38.96 -12.19
C PRO A 349 9.52 39.81 -13.06
N VAL A 350 9.16 39.96 -14.34
CA VAL A 350 9.82 40.91 -15.23
C VAL A 350 9.75 42.31 -14.61
N ALA A 351 10.89 42.87 -14.23
CA ALA A 351 10.96 44.15 -13.54
C ALA A 351 10.84 45.29 -14.54
N LEU A 352 9.94 46.24 -14.30
CA LEU A 352 9.82 47.43 -15.14
C LEU A 352 10.87 48.46 -14.70
N VAL A 353 11.60 49.00 -15.68
CA VAL A 353 12.60 50.05 -15.50
C VAL A 353 12.03 51.42 -15.84
N SER A 354 11.10 51.48 -16.80
CA SER A 354 10.31 52.68 -17.09
C SER A 354 8.86 52.31 -17.38
N ALA A 355 7.93 53.22 -17.10
CA ALA A 355 6.50 52.99 -17.27
C ALA A 355 6.05 53.07 -18.74
N SER A 356 5.04 52.28 -19.09
CA SER A 356 4.35 52.33 -20.38
C SER A 356 3.51 53.60 -20.54
N ARG A 357 3.31 54.07 -21.79
CA ARG A 357 2.58 55.32 -22.10
C ARG A 357 1.71 55.19 -23.34
N VAL A 358 0.60 55.93 -23.42
CA VAL A 358 -0.22 56.06 -24.63
C VAL A 358 -0.12 57.47 -25.20
N LYS A 359 0.04 57.59 -26.52
CA LYS A 359 -0.02 58.85 -27.27
C LYS A 359 -1.21 58.85 -28.21
N GLY A 360 -1.87 60.00 -28.33
CA GLY A 360 -2.99 60.25 -29.25
C GLY A 360 -4.16 60.89 -28.51
N THR A 361 -5.06 61.51 -29.26
CA THR A 361 -6.29 62.09 -28.70
C THR A 361 -7.42 61.07 -28.85
N PRO A 362 -8.19 60.77 -27.79
CA PRO A 362 -9.27 59.79 -27.84
C PRO A 362 -10.47 60.35 -28.62
N ARG A 363 -10.38 60.32 -29.95
CA ARG A 363 -11.43 60.81 -30.86
C ARG A 363 -11.83 59.72 -31.82
N VAL A 364 -13.13 59.53 -32.06
CA VAL A 364 -13.63 58.53 -33.02
C VAL A 364 -12.95 58.71 -34.38
N GLY A 365 -12.34 57.64 -34.90
CA GLY A 365 -11.55 57.62 -36.13
C GLY A 365 -10.06 57.90 -35.94
N SER A 366 -9.64 58.52 -34.84
CA SER A 366 -8.23 58.78 -34.53
C SER A 366 -7.49 57.53 -34.08
N ARG A 367 -6.17 57.54 -34.27
CA ARG A 367 -5.27 56.45 -33.88
C ARG A 367 -4.60 56.75 -32.54
N LEU A 368 -4.78 55.86 -31.58
CA LEU A 368 -4.02 55.80 -30.34
C LEU A 368 -2.82 54.86 -30.52
N THR A 369 -1.68 55.23 -29.94
CA THR A 369 -0.44 54.44 -30.00
C THR A 369 0.10 54.21 -28.59
N ALA A 370 0.07 52.97 -28.13
CA ALA A 370 0.76 52.55 -26.92
C ALA A 370 2.28 52.44 -27.20
N ARG A 371 3.09 52.82 -26.22
CA ARG A 371 4.53 52.58 -26.18
C ARG A 371 4.83 51.87 -24.89
N ALA A 372 5.40 50.67 -25.00
CA ALA A 372 5.80 49.91 -23.84
C ALA A 372 6.93 50.62 -23.10
N GLY A 373 6.94 50.46 -21.79
CA GLY A 373 8.08 50.78 -20.95
C GLY A 373 9.28 49.88 -21.26
N THR A 374 10.41 50.15 -20.61
CA THR A 374 11.58 49.26 -20.64
C THR A 374 11.54 48.32 -19.46
N SER A 375 12.09 47.12 -19.61
CA SER A 375 12.08 46.09 -18.57
C SER A 375 13.45 45.43 -18.37
N ARG A 376 13.57 44.68 -17.28
CA ARG A 376 14.64 43.72 -17.00
C ARG A 376 14.03 42.34 -16.78
N PRO A 377 14.39 41.33 -17.58
CA PRO A 377 15.29 41.38 -18.75
C PRO A 377 14.82 42.33 -19.87
N SER A 378 15.77 42.90 -20.62
CA SER A 378 15.50 43.87 -21.69
C SER A 378 14.97 43.23 -22.97
N ASP A 379 15.13 41.91 -23.12
CA ASP A 379 14.61 41.10 -24.22
C ASP A 379 13.19 40.55 -23.97
N ALA A 380 12.47 41.09 -22.98
CA ALA A 380 11.08 40.71 -22.73
C ALA A 380 10.19 41.10 -23.92
N SER A 381 9.32 40.17 -24.34
CA SER A 381 8.31 40.39 -25.36
C SER A 381 7.10 41.13 -24.79
N VAL A 382 6.51 42.03 -25.56
CA VAL A 382 5.37 42.85 -25.12
C VAL A 382 4.11 42.47 -25.88
N VAL A 383 3.03 42.26 -25.14
CA VAL A 383 1.68 42.04 -25.66
C VAL A 383 0.78 43.19 -25.21
N TYR A 384 -0.11 43.62 -26.10
CA TYR A 384 -1.09 44.67 -25.82
C TYR A 384 -2.51 44.10 -25.80
N GLN A 385 -3.38 44.69 -24.98
CA GLN A 385 -4.82 44.46 -25.05
C GLN A 385 -5.53 45.77 -24.69
N TRP A 386 -6.25 46.36 -25.65
CA TRP A 386 -7.03 47.57 -25.40
C TRP A 386 -8.31 47.25 -24.64
N LEU A 387 -8.67 48.13 -23.72
CA LEU A 387 -9.84 48.04 -22.87
C LEU A 387 -10.77 49.23 -23.11
N ARG A 388 -12.07 48.99 -22.98
CA ARG A 388 -13.13 50.01 -22.91
C ARG A 388 -13.82 49.83 -21.57
N ASP A 389 -13.78 50.87 -20.72
CA ASP A 389 -14.27 50.84 -19.33
C ASP A 389 -13.78 49.60 -18.56
N GLY A 390 -12.48 49.32 -18.69
CA GLY A 390 -11.82 48.18 -18.05
C GLY A 390 -12.11 46.81 -18.69
N ARG A 391 -12.97 46.73 -19.72
CA ARG A 391 -13.30 45.47 -20.41
C ARG A 391 -12.55 45.32 -21.72
N ARG A 392 -12.09 44.10 -22.02
CA ARG A 392 -11.32 43.80 -23.24
C ARG A 392 -12.11 44.11 -24.51
N VAL A 393 -11.53 44.94 -25.38
CA VAL A 393 -12.05 45.15 -26.73
C VAL A 393 -11.56 44.02 -27.62
N ALA A 394 -12.50 43.26 -28.19
CA ALA A 394 -12.19 42.10 -29.01
C ALA A 394 -11.23 42.43 -30.17
N LYS A 395 -10.20 41.58 -30.33
CA LYS A 395 -9.14 41.67 -31.35
C LYS A 395 -8.28 42.94 -31.28
N ALA A 396 -8.42 43.76 -30.25
CA ALA A 396 -7.63 44.97 -30.09
C ALA A 396 -6.32 44.66 -29.36
N THR A 397 -5.43 43.90 -30.00
CA THR A 397 -4.18 43.38 -29.40
C THR A 397 -2.92 44.01 -29.96
N HIS A 398 -3.05 44.99 -30.86
CA HIS A 398 -1.92 45.68 -31.46
C HIS A 398 -1.48 46.88 -30.62
N ARG A 399 -0.21 47.28 -30.82
CA ARG A 399 0.36 48.52 -30.26
C ARG A 399 -0.49 49.75 -30.55
N THR A 400 -1.24 49.74 -31.64
CA THR A 400 -2.10 50.87 -32.03
C THR A 400 -3.56 50.46 -32.06
N TYR A 401 -4.43 51.38 -31.68
CA TYR A 401 -5.88 51.22 -31.72
C TYR A 401 -6.52 52.41 -32.40
N THR A 402 -7.30 52.13 -33.45
CA THR A 402 -8.17 53.14 -34.06
C THR A 402 -9.45 53.20 -33.27
N VAL A 403 -9.74 54.37 -32.69
CA VAL A 403 -10.93 54.61 -31.88
C VAL A 403 -12.17 54.40 -32.75
N ARG A 404 -13.04 53.51 -32.32
CA ARG A 404 -14.24 53.07 -33.03
C ARG A 404 -15.46 53.86 -32.57
N ARG A 405 -16.52 53.82 -33.38
CA ARG A 405 -17.79 54.48 -33.05
C ARG A 405 -18.38 54.05 -31.71
N GLY A 406 -18.22 52.78 -31.35
CA GLY A 406 -18.71 52.24 -30.07
C GLY A 406 -17.87 52.63 -28.85
N ASP A 407 -16.74 53.32 -29.04
CA ASP A 407 -15.95 53.85 -27.92
C ASP A 407 -16.45 55.23 -27.47
N LEU A 408 -17.31 55.91 -28.24
CA LEU A 408 -17.76 57.28 -27.94
C LEU A 408 -18.34 57.40 -26.53
N GLY A 409 -17.85 58.37 -25.76
CA GLY A 409 -18.24 58.61 -24.36
C GLY A 409 -17.63 57.63 -23.36
N HIS A 410 -16.94 56.58 -23.81
CA HIS A 410 -16.31 55.60 -22.95
C HIS A 410 -14.86 55.97 -22.64
N SER A 411 -14.37 55.44 -21.52
CA SER A 411 -12.96 55.50 -21.15
C SER A 411 -12.19 54.41 -21.88
N LEU A 412 -10.99 54.75 -22.38
CA LEU A 412 -10.08 53.78 -22.99
C LEU A 412 -8.83 53.61 -22.15
N SER A 413 -8.33 52.39 -22.10
CA SER A 413 -7.02 52.04 -21.53
C SER A 413 -6.38 50.89 -22.32
N VAL A 414 -5.13 50.57 -22.03
CA VAL A 414 -4.42 49.43 -22.62
C VAL A 414 -3.68 48.66 -21.54
N GLU A 415 -3.89 47.34 -21.49
CA GLU A 415 -3.03 46.42 -20.76
C GLU A 415 -1.75 46.19 -21.58
N VAL A 416 -0.59 46.41 -20.96
CA VAL A 416 0.73 46.18 -21.53
C VAL A 416 1.40 45.08 -20.71
N THR A 417 1.51 43.89 -21.28
CA THR A 417 2.07 42.72 -20.60
C THR A 417 3.48 42.42 -21.12
N HIS A 418 4.47 42.49 -20.23
CA HIS A 418 5.83 42.07 -20.47
C HIS A 418 6.00 40.59 -20.10
N THR A 419 6.45 39.79 -21.07
CA THR A 419 6.62 38.34 -20.93
C THR A 419 8.04 37.94 -21.31
N ARG A 420 8.61 36.99 -20.58
CA ARG A 420 9.90 36.38 -20.91
C ARG A 420 9.86 34.92 -20.50
N ARG A 421 10.43 34.03 -21.32
CA ARG A 421 10.48 32.59 -21.01
C ARG A 421 11.06 32.38 -19.62
N HIS A 422 10.32 31.62 -18.80
CA HIS A 422 10.61 31.30 -17.41
C HIS A 422 10.58 32.46 -16.42
N PHE A 423 10.07 33.64 -16.80
CA PHE A 423 9.81 34.72 -15.84
C PHE A 423 8.32 34.83 -15.59
N ARG A 424 7.94 35.22 -14.37
CA ARG A 424 6.57 35.66 -14.11
C ARG A 424 6.28 36.94 -14.92
N ALA A 425 5.16 36.96 -15.65
CA ALA A 425 4.78 38.10 -16.47
C ALA A 425 4.37 39.30 -15.60
N THR A 426 4.63 40.51 -16.10
CA THR A 426 4.23 41.77 -15.46
C THR A 426 3.29 42.52 -16.39
N THR A 427 2.14 42.95 -15.89
CA THR A 427 1.14 43.70 -16.67
C THR A 427 0.91 45.08 -16.06
N GLU A 428 1.01 46.12 -16.88
CA GLU A 428 0.60 47.49 -16.55
C GLU A 428 -0.74 47.80 -17.23
N THR A 429 -1.60 48.59 -16.60
CA THR A 429 -2.76 49.21 -17.28
C THR A 429 -2.52 50.69 -17.45
N VAL A 430 -2.48 51.16 -18.70
CA VAL A 430 -2.22 52.56 -19.03
C VAL A 430 -3.49 53.22 -19.53
N ALA A 431 -3.99 54.22 -18.80
CA ALA A 431 -5.16 55.00 -19.20
C ALA A 431 -4.83 55.93 -20.39
N VAL A 432 -5.78 56.08 -21.32
CA VAL A 432 -5.69 57.05 -22.43
C VAL A 432 -5.99 58.48 -21.97
N GLY A 433 -6.49 58.64 -20.75
CA GLY A 433 -6.87 59.93 -20.16
C GLY A 433 -8.37 60.17 -20.29
N ALA A 434 -8.75 61.24 -21.01
CA ALA A 434 -10.13 61.67 -21.16
C ALA A 434 -11.02 60.63 -21.89
N PRO A 435 -12.35 60.65 -21.67
CA PRO A 435 -13.30 59.88 -22.45
C PRO A 435 -13.24 60.20 -23.94
N VAL A 436 -13.72 59.27 -24.77
CA VAL A 436 -13.69 59.44 -26.21
C VAL A 436 -14.69 60.49 -26.68
N THR A 437 -14.23 61.42 -27.51
CA THR A 437 -15.06 62.43 -28.18
C THR A 437 -15.16 62.18 -29.69
N THR A 438 -15.95 63.00 -30.39
CA THR A 438 -16.03 63.00 -31.85
C THR A 438 -16.11 64.42 -32.39
N VAL A 439 -15.55 64.64 -33.58
CA VAL A 439 -15.61 65.94 -34.25
C VAL A 439 -16.86 65.97 -35.14
N PRO A 440 -17.70 67.01 -35.05
CA PRO A 440 -18.86 67.13 -35.92
C PRO A 440 -18.50 67.73 -37.29
N GLU A 441 -19.21 67.29 -38.32
CA GLU A 441 -19.33 67.92 -39.64
C GLU A 441 -20.60 68.78 -39.64
N LEU A 442 -20.45 70.09 -39.88
CA LEU A 442 -21.56 71.02 -40.03
C LEU A 442 -21.88 71.21 -41.50
N ARG A 443 -23.16 71.08 -41.89
CA ARG A 443 -23.65 71.48 -43.21
C ARG A 443 -24.65 72.59 -43.04
N VAL A 444 -24.35 73.74 -43.61
CA VAL A 444 -25.13 74.97 -43.46
C VAL A 444 -25.80 75.33 -44.78
N ARG A 445 -27.12 75.58 -44.74
CA ARG A 445 -27.92 76.00 -45.89
C ARG A 445 -28.70 77.27 -45.54
N PRO A 446 -28.25 78.44 -46.03
CA PRO A 446 -29.01 79.68 -45.89
C PRO A 446 -30.11 79.76 -46.94
N GLU A 447 -31.32 80.07 -46.51
CA GLU A 447 -32.48 80.40 -47.34
C GLU A 447 -32.83 81.88 -47.12
N VAL A 448 -32.59 82.71 -48.14
CA VAL A 448 -32.83 84.16 -48.08
C VAL A 448 -34.33 84.43 -48.24
N LYS A 449 -34.91 85.19 -47.31
CA LYS A 449 -36.29 85.68 -47.39
C LYS A 449 -36.29 87.21 -47.21
N ARG A 450 -37.40 87.85 -47.54
CA ARG A 450 -37.55 89.31 -47.31
C ARG A 450 -37.29 89.65 -45.84
N GLY A 451 -36.26 90.45 -45.58
CA GLY A 451 -35.88 90.96 -44.25
C GLY A 451 -35.28 89.95 -43.27
N ARG A 452 -35.07 88.68 -43.68
CA ARG A 452 -34.54 87.62 -42.80
C ARG A 452 -33.86 86.51 -43.59
N VAL A 453 -32.92 85.82 -42.97
CA VAL A 453 -32.33 84.59 -43.51
C VAL A 453 -32.68 83.44 -42.57
N VAL A 454 -33.24 82.37 -43.13
CA VAL A 454 -33.45 81.11 -42.41
C VAL A 454 -32.23 80.24 -42.67
N VAL A 455 -31.52 79.84 -41.63
CA VAL A 455 -30.33 79.00 -41.74
C VAL A 455 -30.69 77.62 -41.22
N GLU A 456 -30.73 76.64 -42.14
CA GLU A 456 -30.83 75.24 -41.79
C GLU A 456 -29.43 74.67 -41.58
N VAL A 457 -29.21 74.07 -40.42
CA VAL A 457 -27.94 73.44 -40.07
C VAL A 457 -28.16 71.97 -39.82
N ARG A 458 -27.35 71.13 -40.47
CA ARG A 458 -27.28 69.69 -40.18
C ARG A 458 -25.93 69.37 -39.55
N VAL A 459 -25.97 68.76 -38.38
CA VAL A 459 -24.81 68.30 -37.62
C VAL A 459 -24.72 66.79 -37.78
N LYS A 460 -23.59 66.29 -38.30
CA LYS A 460 -23.27 64.88 -38.33
C LYS A 460 -22.01 64.64 -37.52
N ALA A 461 -22.00 63.63 -36.66
CA ALA A 461 -20.78 63.27 -35.92
C ALA A 461 -20.65 61.76 -35.85
N LEU A 462 -19.44 61.24 -36.06
CA LEU A 462 -19.21 59.80 -36.10
C LEU A 462 -19.47 59.18 -34.72
N GLY A 463 -20.35 58.18 -34.66
CA GLY A 463 -20.73 57.50 -33.41
C GLY A 463 -21.91 58.15 -32.68
N ALA A 464 -22.12 59.46 -32.80
CA ALA A 464 -23.26 60.15 -32.21
C ALA A 464 -24.48 60.09 -33.16
N ARG A 465 -25.44 59.20 -32.87
CA ARG A 465 -26.63 59.00 -33.74
C ARG A 465 -27.56 60.20 -33.80
N LYS A 466 -27.64 60.96 -32.70
CA LYS A 466 -28.53 62.12 -32.52
C LYS A 466 -27.73 63.27 -31.88
N PRO A 467 -26.87 63.96 -32.64
CA PRO A 467 -26.15 65.11 -32.10
C PRO A 467 -27.14 66.17 -31.62
N ALA A 468 -26.89 66.73 -30.44
CA ALA A 468 -27.70 67.80 -29.87
C ALA A 468 -26.79 68.91 -29.34
N GLY A 469 -27.33 70.08 -29.02
CA GLY A 469 -26.57 71.14 -28.36
C GLY A 469 -26.83 72.53 -28.91
N ALA A 470 -26.36 73.54 -28.18
CA ALA A 470 -26.58 74.93 -28.53
C ALA A 470 -25.88 75.31 -29.84
N ILE A 471 -26.50 76.19 -30.61
CA ILE A 471 -25.94 76.73 -31.84
C ILE A 471 -26.23 78.22 -31.96
N SER A 472 -25.22 79.00 -32.35
CA SER A 472 -25.38 80.42 -32.67
C SER A 472 -25.11 80.68 -34.14
N VAL A 473 -25.95 81.50 -34.76
CA VAL A 473 -25.87 81.88 -36.17
C VAL A 473 -25.73 83.39 -36.27
N SER A 474 -24.57 83.84 -36.73
CA SER A 474 -24.26 85.26 -36.95
C SER A 474 -24.25 85.60 -38.43
N ILE A 475 -25.02 86.62 -38.84
CA ILE A 475 -24.98 87.20 -40.19
C ILE A 475 -24.65 88.68 -40.07
N GLY A 476 -23.44 89.07 -40.49
CA GLY A 476 -22.92 90.41 -40.25
C GLY A 476 -22.81 90.70 -38.75
N ASN A 477 -23.52 91.70 -38.24
CA ASN A 477 -23.56 92.09 -36.83
C ASN A 477 -24.79 91.57 -36.06
N ARG A 478 -25.65 90.76 -36.71
CA ARG A 478 -26.81 90.14 -36.06
C ARG A 478 -26.51 88.70 -35.73
N THR A 479 -26.89 88.26 -34.54
CA THR A 479 -26.76 86.87 -34.08
C THR A 479 -28.12 86.36 -33.60
N ALA A 480 -28.43 85.11 -33.91
CA ALA A 480 -29.57 84.40 -33.36
C ALA A 480 -29.10 83.06 -32.78
N GLU A 481 -29.66 82.70 -31.63
CA GLU A 481 -29.39 81.43 -30.94
C GLU A 481 -30.43 80.38 -31.35
N GLY A 482 -30.05 79.11 -31.23
CA GLY A 482 -30.91 77.97 -31.48
C GLY A 482 -30.39 76.71 -30.80
N GLN A 483 -31.08 75.59 -31.06
CA GLN A 483 -30.71 74.27 -30.56
C GLN A 483 -30.67 73.28 -31.72
N VAL A 484 -29.63 72.47 -31.75
CA VAL A 484 -29.58 71.26 -32.57
C VAL A 484 -30.34 70.18 -31.82
N VAL A 485 -31.35 69.62 -32.47
CA VAL A 485 -32.13 68.48 -31.98
C VAL A 485 -32.08 67.40 -33.06
N ASP A 486 -31.70 66.18 -32.66
CA ASP A 486 -31.55 65.03 -33.56
C ASP A 486 -30.71 65.33 -34.82
N GLY A 487 -29.64 66.12 -34.66
CA GLY A 487 -28.70 66.47 -35.70
C GLY A 487 -29.15 67.58 -36.65
N THR A 488 -30.24 68.29 -36.33
CA THR A 488 -30.74 69.42 -37.15
C THR A 488 -31.08 70.64 -36.32
N ALA A 489 -30.86 71.82 -36.86
CA ALA A 489 -31.31 73.09 -36.31
C ALA A 489 -31.84 74.00 -37.42
N ARG A 490 -32.83 74.83 -37.09
CA ARG A 490 -33.36 75.85 -37.98
C ARG A 490 -33.38 77.17 -37.24
N VAL A 491 -32.53 78.11 -37.65
CA VAL A 491 -32.34 79.39 -36.95
C VAL A 491 -32.69 80.53 -37.90
N VAL A 492 -33.45 81.52 -37.41
CA VAL A 492 -33.89 82.65 -38.24
C VAL A 492 -33.22 83.93 -37.76
N VAL A 493 -32.39 84.53 -38.60
CA VAL A 493 -31.77 85.83 -38.34
C VAL A 493 -32.57 86.92 -39.05
N ARG A 494 -33.09 87.90 -38.30
CA ARG A 494 -33.97 88.97 -38.79
C ARG A 494 -33.27 90.33 -38.83
N ASP A 495 -33.95 91.32 -39.39
CA ASP A 495 -33.53 92.73 -39.49
C ASP A 495 -32.18 92.90 -40.21
N LEU A 496 -32.00 92.12 -41.27
CA LEU A 496 -30.78 92.13 -42.05
C LEU A 496 -30.82 93.23 -43.11
N ARG A 497 -29.80 94.10 -43.09
CA ARG A 497 -29.58 95.05 -44.18
C ARG A 497 -29.07 94.32 -45.42
N ALA A 498 -29.49 94.80 -46.59
CA ALA A 498 -29.07 94.25 -47.87
C ALA A 498 -27.54 94.28 -48.07
N GLY A 499 -27.08 93.40 -48.97
CA GLY A 499 -25.68 93.20 -49.33
C GLY A 499 -25.15 91.83 -48.88
N THR A 500 -23.95 91.49 -49.36
CA THR A 500 -23.24 90.27 -48.97
C THR A 500 -22.72 90.41 -47.54
N LYS A 501 -23.07 89.46 -46.67
CA LYS A 501 -22.69 89.42 -45.26
C LYS A 501 -21.96 88.11 -44.94
N PRO A 502 -20.97 88.12 -44.03
CA PRO A 502 -20.41 86.88 -43.50
C PRO A 502 -21.47 86.16 -42.69
N LEU A 503 -21.60 84.84 -42.92
CA LEU A 503 -22.42 83.91 -42.15
C LEU A 503 -21.49 83.01 -41.33
N VAL A 504 -21.62 83.05 -40.01
CA VAL A 504 -20.84 82.20 -39.09
C VAL A 504 -21.81 81.38 -38.26
N VAL A 505 -21.68 80.07 -38.31
CA VAL A 505 -22.44 79.14 -37.50
C VAL A 505 -21.50 78.52 -36.48
N ARG A 506 -21.80 78.67 -35.19
CA ARG A 506 -21.01 78.06 -34.10
C ARG A 506 -21.87 77.05 -33.38
N TYR A 507 -21.44 75.79 -33.39
CA TYR A 507 -22.04 74.73 -32.62
C TYR A 507 -21.22 74.51 -31.34
N ALA A 508 -21.88 74.56 -30.18
CA ALA A 508 -21.23 74.50 -28.88
C ALA A 508 -20.72 73.09 -28.51
N GLY A 509 -21.25 72.03 -29.13
CA GLY A 509 -20.93 70.66 -28.77
C GLY A 509 -21.73 70.12 -27.57
N THR A 510 -21.29 68.99 -27.06
CA THR A 510 -21.72 68.27 -25.85
C THR A 510 -20.49 67.65 -25.17
N ASP A 511 -20.69 66.85 -24.13
CA ASP A 511 -19.60 66.10 -23.46
C ASP A 511 -18.90 65.09 -24.38
N VAL A 512 -19.55 64.67 -25.47
CA VAL A 512 -19.02 63.65 -26.40
C VAL A 512 -18.88 64.14 -27.83
N VAL A 513 -19.61 65.19 -28.24
CA VAL A 513 -19.44 65.82 -29.55
C VAL A 513 -18.78 67.17 -29.35
N GLU A 514 -17.65 67.40 -29.99
CA GLU A 514 -16.92 68.65 -29.81
C GLU A 514 -17.62 69.85 -30.44
N SER A 515 -17.18 71.05 -30.06
CA SER A 515 -17.62 72.28 -30.72
C SER A 515 -17.08 72.38 -32.14
N ALA A 516 -17.81 73.07 -33.01
CA ALA A 516 -17.36 73.35 -34.37
C ALA A 516 -17.88 74.70 -34.86
N VAL A 517 -17.18 75.26 -35.84
CA VAL A 517 -17.53 76.54 -36.45
C VAL A 517 -17.48 76.40 -37.96
N GLU A 518 -18.58 76.77 -38.62
CA GLU A 518 -18.67 76.84 -40.07
C GLU A 518 -18.80 78.30 -40.50
N ARG A 519 -18.06 78.68 -41.54
CA ARG A 519 -18.05 80.05 -42.07
C ARG A 519 -18.39 80.05 -43.55
N SER A 520 -19.31 80.92 -43.94
CA SER A 520 -19.70 81.14 -45.32
C SER A 520 -20.12 82.60 -45.52
N THR A 521 -20.75 82.91 -46.64
CA THR A 521 -21.35 84.22 -46.91
C THR A 521 -22.79 84.04 -47.38
N VAL A 522 -23.62 85.06 -47.19
CA VAL A 522 -24.98 85.11 -47.70
C VAL A 522 -25.29 86.51 -48.21
N THR A 523 -25.92 86.60 -49.37
CA THR A 523 -26.34 87.87 -49.97
C THR A 523 -27.79 88.14 -49.63
N VAL A 524 -28.05 89.22 -48.90
CA VAL A 524 -29.41 89.66 -48.56
C VAL A 524 -29.86 90.67 -49.62
N GLU A 525 -30.97 90.41 -50.29
CA GLU A 525 -31.48 91.27 -51.36
C GLU A 525 -32.07 92.58 -50.80
N ARG A 526 -31.95 93.68 -51.57
CA ARG A 526 -32.68 94.93 -51.28
C ARG A 526 -34.16 94.69 -51.60
N GLY A 527 -35.02 94.80 -50.59
CA GLY A 527 -36.47 94.80 -50.84
C GLY A 527 -36.84 95.96 -51.77
N ARG A 528 -37.62 95.66 -52.82
CA ARG A 528 -38.35 96.67 -53.58
C ARG A 528 -39.46 97.27 -52.73
#